data_AF-A0A936H3B7-F1
#
_entry.id   AF-A0A936H3B7-F1
#
_cell.length_a   1.000
_cell.length_b   1.000
_cell.length_c   1.000
_cell.angle_alpha   90.00
_cell.angle_beta   90.00
_cell.angle_gamma   90.00
#
_symmetry.space_group_name_H-M   'P 1'
#
loop_
_entity.id
_entity.type
_entity.pdbx_description
1 polymer ?
#
loop_
_entity_poly.entity_id
_entity_poly.type
_entity_poly.pdbx_seq_one_letter_code
_entity_poly.pdbx_strand_id
1 'polypeptide(L)'
;MRTLIIFLVSFLLLSTQQSKGQNTTVNIRPIVGVGYAVDWVHIIFMDASGIERKINHEENIPLGQEVTLSIPSGASNIRMTAKQLGSIGSSRIFNNYKLESNRSYCFELSGTLYYPKYTLVNCGWIPKGNISVYDSHVGKSIGLKRAMVVIKDKNGVSTLGSTFTDNEGNFQLAEQVRGKVRYQIRFEDPDDLKVVYIANAHAESLSFGAMEGPLNYTFQQSNKKPWYWATVFNASQYYKEFARHDGIPFKANAKVSVMYENLLSYAPATGVQDAVIYKYNSDSYDIFETVMHELAHVTHSQIDRNKYTSFAVARISNQKWTAYGETWACGPEAIFYQS
;
A
#
# COMPACT_ATOMS: atom_id res chain seq x y z
N MET A 1 82.29 -5.78 -11.84
CA MET A 1 81.02 -5.12 -11.48
C MET A 1 80.27 -6.02 -10.52
N ARG A 2 80.11 -5.62 -9.26
CA ARG A 2 79.38 -6.38 -8.23
C ARG A 2 77.94 -5.88 -8.19
N THR A 3 76.99 -6.76 -8.51
CA THR A 3 75.55 -6.46 -8.45
C THR A 3 75.05 -6.75 -7.04
N LEU A 4 74.57 -5.71 -6.36
CA LEU A 4 73.99 -5.73 -5.03
C LEU A 4 72.49 -6.06 -5.17
N ILE A 5 72.04 -7.21 -4.65
CA ILE A 5 70.61 -7.58 -4.60
C ILE A 5 70.10 -7.20 -3.20
N ILE A 6 69.22 -6.19 -3.15
CA ILE A 6 68.51 -5.76 -1.95
C ILE A 6 67.20 -6.55 -1.87
N PHE A 7 67.05 -7.38 -0.84
CA PHE A 7 65.78 -8.03 -0.51
C PHE A 7 64.92 -7.05 0.32
N LEU A 8 63.86 -6.52 -0.29
CA LEU A 8 62.79 -5.81 0.42
C LEU A 8 61.84 -6.86 1.04
N VAL A 9 61.91 -7.00 2.36
CA VAL A 9 60.90 -7.75 3.13
C VAL A 9 59.70 -6.85 3.35
N SER A 10 58.63 -7.07 2.57
CA SER A 10 57.34 -6.41 2.79
C SER A 10 56.61 -7.09 3.94
N PHE A 11 56.48 -6.39 5.07
CA PHE A 11 55.64 -6.79 6.19
C PHE A 11 54.17 -6.59 5.81
N LEU A 12 53.52 -7.66 5.35
CA LEU A 12 52.06 -7.74 5.21
C LEU A 12 51.44 -7.83 6.61
N LEU A 13 51.04 -6.68 7.16
CA LEU A 13 50.11 -6.61 8.28
C LEU A 13 48.74 -7.11 7.81
N LEU A 14 48.46 -8.40 8.00
CA LEU A 14 47.10 -8.95 7.96
C LEU A 14 46.32 -8.33 9.13
N SER A 15 45.63 -7.21 8.88
CA SER A 15 44.56 -6.79 9.77
C SER A 15 43.39 -7.76 9.56
N THR A 16 43.24 -8.73 10.45
CA THR A 16 42.00 -9.48 10.56
C THR A 16 40.92 -8.51 11.03
N GLN A 17 40.19 -7.92 10.08
CA GLN A 17 38.89 -7.31 10.36
C GLN A 17 37.99 -8.44 10.86
N GLN A 18 38.00 -8.66 12.17
CA GLN A 18 37.04 -9.50 12.85
C GLN A 18 35.69 -8.79 12.70
N SER A 19 34.92 -9.18 11.68
CA SER A 19 33.56 -8.68 11.48
C SER A 19 32.84 -8.82 12.81
N LYS A 20 32.46 -7.70 13.43
CA LYS A 20 31.69 -7.68 14.67
C LYS A 20 30.43 -8.49 14.38
N GLY A 21 30.39 -9.73 14.86
CA GLY A 21 29.29 -10.64 14.56
C GLY A 21 27.98 -10.01 15.01
N GLN A 22 26.93 -10.14 14.21
CA GLN A 22 25.61 -9.67 14.62
C GLN A 22 25.03 -10.61 15.67
N ASN A 23 24.40 -10.07 16.71
CA ASN A 23 23.68 -10.88 17.69
C ASN A 23 22.51 -11.62 17.02
N THR A 24 22.15 -12.78 17.57
CA THR A 24 20.88 -13.44 17.19
C THR A 24 19.77 -12.79 18.00
N THR A 25 18.75 -12.28 17.34
CA THR A 25 17.62 -11.60 18.01
C THR A 25 16.37 -12.43 17.85
N VAL A 26 15.62 -12.62 18.94
CA VAL A 26 14.36 -13.38 18.94
C VAL A 26 13.27 -12.50 19.51
N ASN A 27 12.31 -12.11 18.66
CA ASN A 27 11.16 -11.33 19.06
C ASN A 27 9.91 -12.22 19.11
N ILE A 28 9.22 -12.22 20.23
CA ILE A 28 8.04 -13.07 20.46
C ILE A 28 6.86 -12.18 20.79
N ARG A 29 5.78 -12.32 19.99
CA ARG A 29 4.56 -11.54 20.16
C ARG A 29 3.32 -12.44 20.10
N PRO A 30 2.55 -12.60 21.19
CA PRO A 30 1.25 -13.23 21.14
C PRO A 30 0.24 -12.31 20.45
N ILE A 31 -0.45 -12.80 19.42
CA ILE A 31 -1.33 -11.96 18.60
C ILE A 31 -2.82 -12.35 18.65
N VAL A 32 -3.15 -13.64 18.85
CA VAL A 32 -4.55 -14.12 18.83
C VAL A 32 -4.69 -15.39 19.68
N GLY A 33 -5.69 -15.46 20.56
CA GLY A 33 -6.08 -16.69 21.26
C GLY A 33 -6.74 -16.45 22.61
N VAL A 34 -7.66 -17.34 23.01
CA VAL A 34 -8.31 -17.28 24.34
C VAL A 34 -7.29 -17.71 25.41
N GLY A 35 -6.99 -16.81 26.36
CA GLY A 35 -6.04 -17.07 27.45
C GLY A 35 -4.56 -17.06 27.03
N TYR A 36 -4.25 -16.56 25.84
CA TYR A 36 -2.94 -16.76 25.23
C TYR A 36 -1.94 -15.64 25.57
N ALA A 37 -1.38 -15.70 26.77
CA ALA A 37 -0.13 -15.04 27.16
C ALA A 37 1.01 -16.05 27.21
N VAL A 38 2.26 -15.62 27.10
CA VAL A 38 3.43 -16.49 27.36
C VAL A 38 3.77 -16.37 28.83
N ASP A 39 4.00 -17.51 29.49
CA ASP A 39 4.43 -17.61 30.89
C ASP A 39 5.92 -17.26 31.00
N TRP A 40 6.74 -17.98 30.24
CA TRP A 40 8.18 -17.80 30.21
C TRP A 40 8.79 -18.27 28.89
N VAL A 41 10.00 -17.79 28.63
CA VAL A 41 10.86 -18.18 27.50
C VAL A 41 12.26 -18.46 28.00
N HIS A 42 12.77 -19.66 27.72
CA HIS A 42 14.14 -20.06 28.03
C HIS A 42 14.91 -20.32 26.73
N ILE A 43 16.11 -19.75 26.64
CA ILE A 43 17.04 -20.02 25.53
C ILE A 43 18.33 -20.58 26.11
N ILE A 44 18.72 -21.76 25.65
CA ILE A 44 20.00 -22.40 25.98
C ILE A 44 20.88 -22.35 24.74
N PHE A 45 22.15 -21.99 24.90
CA PHE A 45 23.10 -21.89 23.79
C PHE A 45 24.53 -22.14 24.29
N MET A 46 25.44 -22.47 23.38
CA MET A 46 26.87 -22.48 23.63
C MET A 46 27.45 -21.13 23.24
N ASP A 47 28.17 -20.46 24.14
CA ASP A 47 28.86 -19.20 23.82
C ASP A 47 30.10 -19.44 22.93
N ALA A 48 30.77 -18.36 22.53
CA ALA A 48 31.95 -18.43 21.66
C ALA A 48 33.13 -19.18 22.30
N SER A 49 33.13 -19.37 23.62
CA SER A 49 34.13 -20.15 24.36
C SER A 49 33.75 -21.62 24.51
N GLY A 50 32.61 -22.04 23.95
CA GLY A 50 32.10 -23.40 24.08
C GLY A 50 31.54 -23.72 25.46
N ILE A 51 31.08 -22.71 26.20
CA ILE A 51 30.41 -22.89 27.50
C ILE A 51 28.90 -22.77 27.31
N GLU A 52 28.12 -23.67 27.91
CA GLU A 52 26.66 -23.58 27.89
C GLU A 52 26.17 -22.39 28.74
N ARG A 53 25.31 -21.57 28.15
CA ARG A 53 24.69 -20.39 28.74
C ARG A 53 23.19 -20.47 28.59
N LYS A 54 22.49 -19.73 29.46
CA LYS A 54 21.03 -19.66 29.47
C LYS A 54 20.56 -18.21 29.57
N ILE A 55 19.56 -17.85 28.78
CA ILE A 55 18.74 -16.66 28.95
C ILE A 55 17.38 -17.11 29.47
N ASN A 56 16.97 -16.58 30.62
CA ASN A 56 15.66 -16.81 31.21
C ASN A 56 14.85 -15.52 31.14
N HIS A 57 13.68 -15.59 30.53
CA HIS A 57 12.65 -14.57 30.64
C HIS A 57 11.45 -15.21 31.33
N GLU A 58 11.29 -14.92 32.63
CA GLU A 58 10.25 -15.51 33.50
C GLU A 58 9.05 -14.57 33.70
N GLU A 59 9.02 -13.45 32.98
CA GLU A 59 7.91 -12.52 33.02
C GLU A 59 6.87 -12.90 31.99
N ASN A 60 5.60 -12.72 32.38
CA ASN A 60 4.49 -12.95 31.47
C ASN A 60 4.59 -11.98 30.29
N ILE A 61 4.37 -12.48 29.07
CA ILE A 61 4.23 -11.68 27.85
C ILE A 61 2.73 -11.63 27.51
N PRO A 62 2.03 -10.54 27.82
CA PRO A 62 0.60 -10.39 27.56
C PRO A 62 0.27 -10.38 26.06
N LEU A 63 -1.00 -10.62 25.76
CA LEU A 63 -1.52 -10.51 24.38
C LEU A 63 -1.25 -9.11 23.81
N GLY A 64 -0.69 -9.08 22.59
CA GLY A 64 -0.37 -7.84 21.87
C GLY A 64 1.00 -7.24 22.21
N GLN A 65 1.62 -7.63 23.32
CA GLN A 65 2.96 -7.18 23.71
C GLN A 65 4.06 -8.05 23.09
N GLU A 66 5.26 -7.49 23.00
CA GLU A 66 6.43 -8.14 22.43
C GLU A 66 7.58 -8.14 23.42
N VAL A 67 8.32 -9.25 23.46
CA VAL A 67 9.65 -9.31 24.09
C VAL A 67 10.71 -9.51 23.02
N THR A 68 11.87 -8.90 23.25
CA THR A 68 13.08 -9.07 22.44
C THR A 68 14.17 -9.74 23.27
N LEU A 69 14.63 -10.89 22.83
CA LEU A 69 15.72 -11.65 23.48
C LEU A 69 16.94 -11.63 22.57
N SER A 70 18.07 -11.15 23.08
CA SER A 70 19.34 -11.04 22.33
C SER A 70 20.33 -12.10 22.79
N ILE A 71 20.76 -12.94 21.86
CA ILE A 71 21.81 -13.96 22.07
C ILE A 71 23.11 -13.42 21.46
N PRO A 72 24.23 -13.45 22.21
CA PRO A 72 25.51 -12.92 21.73
C PRO A 72 25.96 -13.54 20.41
N SER A 73 26.61 -12.73 19.58
CA SER A 73 27.21 -13.19 18.32
C SER A 73 28.19 -14.35 18.52
N GLY A 74 28.22 -15.29 17.58
CA GLY A 74 29.10 -16.46 17.66
C GLY A 74 28.58 -17.58 18.56
N ALA A 75 27.40 -17.41 19.17
CA ALA A 75 26.71 -18.50 19.85
C ALA A 75 26.40 -19.65 18.88
N SER A 76 26.33 -20.88 19.41
CA SER A 76 25.96 -22.07 18.64
C SER A 76 25.03 -22.98 19.45
N ASN A 77 24.45 -23.99 18.81
CA ASN A 77 23.51 -24.94 19.43
C ASN A 77 22.37 -24.25 20.20
N ILE A 78 21.85 -23.16 19.63
CA ILE A 78 20.81 -22.32 20.24
C ILE A 78 19.49 -23.09 20.21
N ARG A 79 18.92 -23.31 21.40
CA ARG A 79 17.66 -24.05 21.62
C ARG A 79 16.72 -23.20 22.46
N MET A 80 15.52 -22.98 21.95
CA MET A 80 14.48 -22.20 22.61
C MET A 80 13.34 -23.08 23.08
N THR A 81 12.89 -22.85 24.31
CA THR A 81 11.68 -23.45 24.88
C THR A 81 10.81 -22.34 25.44
N ALA A 82 9.51 -22.41 25.20
CA ALA A 82 8.56 -21.46 25.77
C ALA A 82 7.26 -22.15 26.17
N LYS A 83 6.61 -21.58 27.18
CA LYS A 83 5.35 -22.11 27.72
C LYS A 83 4.30 -21.02 27.76
N GLN A 84 3.06 -21.38 27.42
CA GLN A 84 1.90 -20.51 27.54
C GLN A 84 1.42 -20.42 28.99
N LEU A 85 0.95 -19.24 29.38
CA LEU A 85 0.36 -18.98 30.69
C LEU A 85 -0.91 -19.83 30.86
N GLY A 86 -1.07 -20.46 32.02
CA GLY A 86 -2.21 -21.35 32.28
C GLY A 86 -2.16 -22.68 31.51
N SER A 87 -1.00 -23.06 30.94
CA SER A 87 -0.81 -24.38 30.32
C SER A 87 -1.14 -25.51 31.30
N ILE A 88 -1.97 -26.46 30.84
CA ILE A 88 -2.30 -27.68 31.57
C ILE A 88 -1.38 -28.80 31.09
N GLY A 89 -0.69 -29.45 32.02
CA GLY A 89 0.23 -30.55 31.73
C GLY A 89 1.56 -30.11 31.10
N SER A 90 2.02 -30.87 30.10
CA SER A 90 3.35 -30.71 29.47
C SER A 90 3.33 -29.88 28.19
N SER A 91 2.21 -29.23 27.83
CA SER A 91 2.11 -28.45 26.60
C SER A 91 3.12 -27.27 26.59
N ARG A 92 3.74 -27.05 25.43
CA ARG A 92 4.75 -26.02 25.18
C ARG A 92 4.47 -25.36 23.83
N ILE A 93 4.79 -24.07 23.74
CA ILE A 93 4.74 -23.31 22.49
C ILE A 93 5.93 -23.71 21.61
N PHE A 94 7.12 -23.66 22.20
CA PHE A 94 8.35 -24.16 21.62
C PHE A 94 8.91 -25.25 22.52
N ASN A 95 9.32 -26.37 21.94
CA ASN A 95 9.97 -27.46 22.64
C ASN A 95 11.32 -27.74 21.97
N ASN A 96 12.39 -27.16 22.53
CA ASN A 96 13.75 -27.23 21.95
C ASN A 96 13.84 -26.78 20.49
N TYR A 97 13.14 -25.68 20.15
CA TYR A 97 13.20 -25.10 18.81
C TYR A 97 14.63 -24.63 18.50
N LYS A 98 15.20 -25.09 17.39
CA LYS A 98 16.57 -24.77 17.00
C LYS A 98 16.63 -23.44 16.27
N LEU A 99 17.59 -22.60 16.66
CA LEU A 99 17.86 -21.32 16.01
C LEU A 99 19.28 -21.33 15.45
N GLU A 100 19.43 -20.80 14.24
CA GLU A 100 20.75 -20.47 13.68
C GLU A 100 21.24 -19.14 14.24
N SER A 101 22.56 -19.03 14.42
CA SER A 101 23.17 -17.83 14.97
C SER A 101 23.27 -16.68 13.97
N ASN A 102 23.41 -15.47 14.51
CA ASN A 102 23.57 -14.22 13.77
C ASN A 102 22.38 -13.93 12.83
N ARG A 103 21.15 -14.27 13.27
CA ARG A 103 19.90 -14.01 12.55
C ARG A 103 18.84 -13.36 13.44
N SER A 104 17.87 -12.69 12.84
CA SER A 104 16.68 -12.18 13.54
C SER A 104 15.49 -13.09 13.28
N TYR A 105 14.82 -13.51 14.35
CA TYR A 105 13.62 -14.33 14.31
C TYR A 105 12.47 -13.56 14.94
N CYS A 106 11.35 -13.50 14.24
CA CYS A 106 10.15 -12.85 14.75
C CYS A 106 8.99 -13.83 14.72
N PHE A 107 8.53 -14.25 15.88
CA PHE A 107 7.43 -15.19 16.04
C PHE A 107 6.14 -14.49 16.42
N GLU A 108 5.10 -14.69 15.61
CA GLU A 108 3.72 -14.40 15.98
C GLU A 108 3.11 -15.67 16.58
N LEU A 109 2.66 -15.58 17.83
CA LEU A 109 2.05 -16.72 18.51
C LEU A 109 0.53 -16.63 18.47
N SER A 110 -0.11 -17.77 18.23
CA SER A 110 -1.56 -17.88 18.15
C SER A 110 -2.07 -19.23 18.66
N GLY A 111 -3.39 -19.44 18.66
CA GLY A 111 -4.01 -20.73 18.94
C GLY A 111 -4.72 -20.76 20.29
N THR A 112 -4.63 -21.89 20.99
CA THR A 112 -5.30 -22.12 22.28
C THR A 112 -4.30 -22.72 23.29
N LEU A 113 -4.68 -22.78 24.57
CA LEU A 113 -3.87 -23.38 25.63
C LEU A 113 -3.46 -24.84 25.35
N TYR A 114 -4.28 -25.60 24.63
CA TYR A 114 -4.02 -26.99 24.28
C TYR A 114 -3.27 -27.16 22.95
N TYR A 115 -3.50 -26.22 22.03
CA TYR A 115 -2.94 -26.26 20.68
C TYR A 115 -2.24 -24.93 20.38
N PRO A 116 -1.08 -24.67 21.01
CA PRO A 116 -0.29 -23.50 20.72
C PRO A 116 0.24 -23.57 19.29
N LYS A 117 0.20 -22.43 18.59
CA LYS A 117 0.71 -22.27 17.23
C LYS A 117 1.67 -21.09 17.20
N TYR A 118 2.63 -21.15 16.29
CA TYR A 118 3.50 -20.03 15.99
C TYR A 118 3.69 -19.89 14.49
N THR A 119 4.02 -18.69 14.06
CA THR A 119 4.41 -18.40 12.68
C THR A 119 5.65 -17.53 12.72
N LEU A 120 6.68 -17.95 12.00
CA LEU A 120 7.86 -17.11 11.76
C LEU A 120 7.47 -16.07 10.70
N VAL A 121 7.67 -14.80 11.01
CA VAL A 121 7.36 -13.65 10.15
C VAL A 121 8.58 -12.76 10.00
N ASN A 122 8.60 -11.90 8.98
CA ASN A 122 9.61 -10.87 8.87
C ASN A 122 9.50 -9.88 10.06
N CYS A 123 10.64 -9.60 10.70
CA CYS A 123 10.75 -8.75 11.88
C CYS A 123 10.39 -7.28 11.67
N GLY A 124 10.56 -6.82 10.44
CA GLY A 124 10.36 -5.43 10.08
C GLY A 124 10.76 -5.25 8.64
N TRP A 125 9.83 -4.78 7.83
CA TRP A 125 10.11 -4.38 6.46
C TRP A 125 9.24 -3.19 6.11
N ILE A 126 9.67 -2.40 5.15
CA ILE A 126 8.93 -1.22 4.72
C ILE A 126 8.09 -1.61 3.49
N PRO A 127 6.75 -1.59 3.58
CA PRO A 127 5.88 -1.77 2.42
C PRO A 127 6.17 -0.74 1.35
N LYS A 128 6.36 -1.23 0.12
CA LYS A 128 6.72 -0.40 -1.03
C LYS A 128 6.30 -1.07 -2.32
N GLY A 129 6.47 -0.39 -3.43
CA GLY A 129 6.21 -0.98 -4.74
C GLY A 129 6.00 0.05 -5.82
N ASN A 130 5.48 -0.40 -6.95
CA ASN A 130 5.15 0.43 -8.10
C ASN A 130 3.76 0.05 -8.64
N ILE A 131 2.90 1.04 -8.81
CA ILE A 131 1.58 0.90 -9.43
C ILE A 131 1.58 1.68 -10.74
N SER A 132 1.20 1.01 -11.82
CA SER A 132 1.15 1.62 -13.16
C SER A 132 -0.12 1.23 -13.91
N VAL A 133 -0.43 1.96 -14.97
CA VAL A 133 -1.50 1.67 -15.94
C VAL A 133 -0.84 1.47 -17.30
N TYR A 134 -1.13 0.36 -17.96
CA TYR A 134 -0.69 0.14 -19.32
C TYR A 134 -1.56 0.97 -20.28
N ASP A 135 -0.89 1.80 -21.06
CA ASP A 135 -1.50 2.61 -22.10
C ASP A 135 -1.21 1.97 -23.46
N SER A 136 -2.25 1.46 -24.11
CA SER A 136 -2.14 0.80 -25.42
C SER A 136 -1.86 1.78 -26.56
N HIS A 137 -2.28 3.04 -26.43
CA HIS A 137 -2.02 4.08 -27.43
C HIS A 137 -0.55 4.49 -27.42
N VAL A 138 0.05 4.65 -26.24
CA VAL A 138 1.48 5.00 -26.09
C VAL A 138 2.39 3.75 -26.10
N GLY A 139 1.82 2.56 -25.94
CA GLY A 139 2.54 1.28 -25.98
C GLY A 139 3.42 1.01 -24.75
N LYS A 140 3.16 1.66 -23.61
CA LYS A 140 3.98 1.53 -22.39
C LYS A 140 3.16 1.64 -21.10
N SER A 141 3.75 1.17 -20.01
CA SER A 141 3.21 1.39 -18.66
C SER A 141 3.52 2.81 -18.19
N ILE A 142 2.50 3.50 -17.70
CA ILE A 142 2.58 4.85 -17.13
C ILE A 142 2.34 4.72 -15.62
N GLY A 143 3.17 5.36 -14.79
CA GLY A 143 2.96 5.39 -13.34
C GLY A 143 1.56 5.91 -12.99
N LEU A 144 0.86 5.22 -12.08
CA LEU A 144 -0.41 5.71 -11.55
C LEU A 144 -0.08 6.81 -10.53
N LYS A 145 -0.26 8.07 -10.92
CA LYS A 145 0.20 9.21 -10.13
C LYS A 145 -0.66 9.46 -8.90
N ARG A 146 -0.06 9.72 -7.75
CA ARG A 146 -0.72 10.25 -6.54
C ARG A 146 -1.91 9.44 -6.03
N ALA A 147 -2.01 8.16 -6.39
CA ALA A 147 -3.05 7.26 -5.91
C ALA A 147 -2.74 6.82 -4.49
N MET A 148 -3.75 6.81 -3.63
CA MET A 148 -3.63 6.32 -2.27
C MET A 148 -3.44 4.80 -2.24
N VAL A 149 -2.38 4.38 -1.55
CA VAL A 149 -2.11 2.97 -1.21
C VAL A 149 -2.34 2.81 0.28
N VAL A 150 -3.36 2.03 0.64
CA VAL A 150 -3.67 1.68 2.03
C VAL A 150 -3.07 0.32 2.35
N ILE A 151 -2.27 0.27 3.41
CA ILE A 151 -1.63 -0.95 3.90
C ILE A 151 -2.45 -1.43 5.09
N LYS A 152 -2.98 -2.64 4.99
CA LYS A 152 -3.80 -3.28 6.02
C LYS A 152 -3.09 -4.49 6.60
N ASP A 153 -3.54 -4.92 7.77
CA ASP A 153 -3.14 -6.19 8.35
C ASP A 153 -3.45 -7.38 7.41
N LYS A 154 -2.88 -8.54 7.72
CA LYS A 154 -3.07 -9.78 6.92
C LYS A 154 -4.54 -10.20 6.75
N ASN A 155 -5.43 -9.76 7.64
CA ASN A 155 -6.86 -10.07 7.59
C ASN A 155 -7.65 -9.03 6.78
N GLY A 156 -7.07 -7.84 6.55
CA GLY A 156 -7.72 -6.71 5.88
C GLY A 156 -8.65 -5.92 6.80
N VAL A 157 -8.56 -6.11 8.12
CA VAL A 157 -9.46 -5.50 9.11
C VAL A 157 -8.91 -4.14 9.52
N SER A 158 -7.67 -4.11 10.01
CA SER A 158 -7.05 -2.89 10.54
C SER A 158 -6.16 -2.23 9.48
N THR A 159 -6.19 -0.91 9.42
CA THR A 159 -5.23 -0.12 8.63
C THR A 159 -3.95 0.04 9.44
N LEU A 160 -2.83 -0.42 8.89
CA LEU A 160 -1.49 -0.23 9.46
C LEU A 160 -0.89 1.11 9.06
N GLY A 161 -1.28 1.63 7.89
CA GLY A 161 -0.89 2.94 7.40
C GLY A 161 -1.38 3.18 5.99
N SER A 162 -1.09 4.37 5.47
CA SER A 162 -1.36 4.73 4.09
C SER A 162 -0.27 5.63 3.54
N THR A 163 -0.10 5.59 2.23
CA THR A 163 0.83 6.45 1.50
C THR A 163 0.25 6.76 0.12
N PHE A 164 0.93 7.58 -0.66
CA PHE A 164 0.53 7.91 -2.03
C PHE A 164 1.65 7.54 -3.00
N THR A 165 1.28 7.22 -4.23
CA THR A 165 2.26 7.03 -5.29
C THR A 165 2.87 8.36 -5.75
N ASP A 166 4.12 8.34 -6.17
CA ASP A 166 4.79 9.46 -6.84
C ASP A 166 4.36 9.57 -8.32
N ASN A 167 5.06 10.40 -9.11
CA ASN A 167 4.75 10.63 -10.52
C ASN A 167 5.07 9.42 -11.41
N GLU A 168 5.95 8.54 -10.94
CA GLU A 168 6.38 7.31 -11.59
C GLU A 168 5.59 6.09 -11.10
N GLY A 169 4.65 6.29 -10.17
CA GLY A 169 3.82 5.25 -9.59
C GLY A 169 4.46 4.50 -8.42
N ASN A 170 5.65 4.90 -7.96
CA ASN A 170 6.30 4.27 -6.80
C ASN A 170 5.66 4.75 -5.51
N PHE A 171 5.63 3.87 -4.52
CA PHE A 171 5.20 4.23 -3.19
C PHE A 171 6.04 3.53 -2.14
N GLN A 172 6.09 4.12 -0.95
CA GLN A 172 6.70 3.54 0.24
C GLN A 172 5.94 4.03 1.48
N LEU A 173 5.67 3.13 2.42
CA LEU A 173 5.14 3.50 3.73
C LEU A 173 6.26 4.12 4.58
N ALA A 174 5.94 5.11 5.42
CA ALA A 174 6.95 5.75 6.27
C ALA A 174 7.48 4.79 7.36
N GLU A 175 6.62 3.89 7.85
CA GLU A 175 6.90 3.01 8.98
C GLU A 175 7.11 1.56 8.54
N GLN A 176 7.89 0.83 9.34
CA GLN A 176 8.05 -0.60 9.16
C GLN A 176 6.82 -1.36 9.65
N VAL A 177 6.49 -2.44 8.95
CA VAL A 177 5.46 -3.40 9.34
C VAL A 177 6.07 -4.76 9.62
N ARG A 178 5.33 -5.57 10.39
CA ARG A 178 5.70 -6.95 10.69
C ARG A 178 4.81 -7.92 9.92
N GLY A 179 5.43 -8.96 9.37
CA GLY A 179 4.74 -10.03 8.66
C GLY A 179 3.98 -9.58 7.41
N LYS A 180 3.02 -10.41 6.97
CA LYS A 180 2.23 -10.17 5.76
C LYS A 180 1.27 -9.01 5.92
N VAL A 181 1.15 -8.21 4.86
CA VAL A 181 0.18 -7.12 4.75
C VAL A 181 -0.69 -7.29 3.52
N ARG A 182 -1.88 -6.68 3.55
CA ARG A 182 -2.73 -6.53 2.37
C ARG A 182 -2.62 -5.11 1.85
N TYR A 183 -2.50 -4.98 0.55
CA TYR A 183 -2.53 -3.68 -0.12
C TYR A 183 -3.94 -3.40 -0.63
N GLN A 184 -4.37 -2.15 -0.53
CA GLN A 184 -5.60 -1.66 -1.13
C GLN A 184 -5.29 -0.36 -1.88
N ILE A 185 -5.52 -0.34 -3.19
CA ILE A 185 -5.39 0.86 -4.02
C ILE A 185 -6.72 1.59 -4.01
N ARG A 186 -6.70 2.89 -3.73
CA ARG A 186 -7.86 3.78 -3.85
C ARG A 186 -7.54 4.87 -4.86
N PHE A 187 -8.51 5.16 -5.73
CA PHE A 187 -8.44 6.25 -6.71
C PHE A 187 -8.79 7.58 -6.04
N GLU A 188 -7.97 7.92 -5.05
CA GLU A 188 -8.04 9.11 -4.20
C GLU A 188 -6.66 9.74 -4.10
N ASP A 189 -6.58 11.06 -4.15
CA ASP A 189 -5.33 11.81 -4.04
C ASP A 189 -5.20 12.62 -2.73
N PRO A 190 -4.02 13.20 -2.43
CA PRO A 190 -3.81 13.95 -1.19
C PRO A 190 -4.70 15.19 -1.00
N ASP A 191 -5.27 15.74 -2.07
CA ASP A 191 -6.14 16.92 -2.00
C ASP A 191 -7.62 16.51 -1.96
N ASP A 192 -7.92 15.21 -1.83
CA ASP A 192 -9.26 14.60 -1.80
C ASP A 192 -9.96 14.51 -3.17
N LEU A 193 -9.22 14.57 -4.29
CA LEU A 193 -9.78 14.21 -5.60
C LEU A 193 -10.13 12.72 -5.59
N LYS A 194 -11.38 12.39 -5.94
CA LYS A 194 -11.88 11.01 -5.91
C LYS A 194 -12.49 10.63 -7.24
N VAL A 195 -12.12 9.45 -7.75
CA VAL A 195 -12.91 8.78 -8.79
C VAL A 195 -13.96 7.91 -8.11
N VAL A 196 -15.23 8.13 -8.48
CA VAL A 196 -16.40 7.48 -7.89
C VAL A 196 -17.21 6.76 -8.95
N TYR A 197 -17.92 5.71 -8.55
CA TYR A 197 -18.92 5.03 -9.37
C TYR A 197 -20.30 5.40 -8.86
N ILE A 198 -21.03 6.27 -9.57
CA ILE A 198 -22.42 6.69 -9.28
C ILE A 198 -22.64 7.26 -7.86
N ALA A 199 -23.09 8.51 -7.78
CA ALA A 199 -23.72 9.17 -6.62
C ALA A 199 -23.25 8.71 -5.21
N ASN A 200 -21.93 8.67 -4.99
CA ASN A 200 -21.22 8.38 -3.72
C ASN A 200 -20.74 6.94 -3.45
N ALA A 201 -20.86 5.96 -4.35
CA ALA A 201 -20.05 4.75 -4.20
C ALA A 201 -18.63 5.03 -4.73
N HIS A 202 -17.60 4.82 -3.91
CA HIS A 202 -16.21 4.94 -4.39
C HIS A 202 -16.00 4.01 -5.58
N ALA A 203 -15.22 4.43 -6.59
CA ALA A 203 -14.74 3.48 -7.58
C ALA A 203 -14.05 2.34 -6.82
N GLU A 204 -14.35 1.10 -7.22
CA GLU A 204 -14.05 -0.05 -6.37
C GLU A 204 -12.54 -0.10 -6.11
N SER A 205 -12.18 -0.01 -4.83
CA SER A 205 -10.80 -0.12 -4.42
C SER A 205 -10.26 -1.50 -4.76
N LEU A 206 -9.08 -1.59 -5.38
CA LEU A 206 -8.48 -2.88 -5.70
C LEU A 206 -7.72 -3.40 -4.46
N SER A 207 -8.14 -4.55 -3.93
CA SER A 207 -7.49 -5.19 -2.78
C SER A 207 -6.68 -6.41 -3.19
N PHE A 208 -5.49 -6.55 -2.63
CA PHE A 208 -4.58 -7.65 -2.90
C PHE A 208 -4.58 -8.66 -1.75
N GLY A 209 -4.14 -9.88 -2.06
CA GLY A 209 -3.90 -10.92 -1.05
C GLY A 209 -2.80 -10.51 -0.06
N ALA A 210 -2.77 -11.18 1.10
CA ALA A 210 -1.76 -10.90 2.11
C ALA A 210 -0.38 -11.39 1.65
N MET A 211 0.62 -10.51 1.64
CA MET A 211 1.98 -10.83 1.19
C MET A 211 3.06 -10.09 1.99
N GLU A 212 4.27 -10.64 1.95
CA GLU A 212 5.50 -10.00 2.44
C GLU A 212 6.33 -9.62 1.22
N GLY A 213 6.60 -8.33 1.04
CA GLY A 213 7.35 -7.82 -0.09
C GLY A 213 6.62 -6.75 -0.91
N PRO A 214 7.30 -6.24 -1.96
CA PRO A 214 6.81 -5.11 -2.71
C PRO A 214 5.58 -5.45 -3.58
N LEU A 215 4.65 -4.51 -3.72
CA LEU A 215 3.55 -4.61 -4.67
C LEU A 215 3.93 -3.94 -5.99
N ASN A 216 4.23 -4.73 -7.00
CA ASN A 216 4.40 -4.25 -8.37
C ASN A 216 3.19 -4.68 -9.19
N TYR A 217 2.36 -3.73 -9.60
CA TYR A 217 1.12 -4.02 -10.32
C TYR A 217 0.89 -3.04 -11.47
N THR A 218 0.58 -3.59 -12.64
CA THR A 218 0.18 -2.82 -13.82
C THR A 218 -1.27 -3.13 -14.15
N PHE A 219 -2.12 -2.12 -14.12
CA PHE A 219 -3.48 -2.22 -14.66
C PHE A 219 -3.40 -2.40 -16.18
N GLN A 220 -3.87 -3.54 -16.67
CA GLN A 220 -3.97 -3.90 -18.08
C GLN A 220 -5.41 -3.70 -18.56
N GLN A 221 -5.61 -3.39 -19.84
CA GLN A 221 -6.97 -3.24 -20.42
C GLN A 221 -7.83 -4.49 -20.20
N SER A 222 -7.22 -5.68 -20.16
CA SER A 222 -7.86 -6.95 -19.82
C SER A 222 -8.44 -7.01 -18.41
N ASN A 223 -8.01 -6.14 -17.49
CA ASN A 223 -8.62 -6.00 -16.17
C ASN A 223 -10.02 -5.36 -16.24
N LYS A 224 -10.43 -4.74 -17.35
CA LYS A 224 -11.73 -4.07 -17.53
C LYS A 224 -11.90 -2.85 -16.61
N LYS A 225 -12.84 -2.90 -15.67
CA LYS A 225 -13.23 -1.77 -14.79
C LYS A 225 -12.06 -1.17 -14.00
N PRO A 226 -11.18 -1.95 -13.34
CA PRO A 226 -10.06 -1.38 -12.60
C PRO A 226 -9.06 -0.65 -13.48
N TRP A 227 -8.82 -1.13 -14.72
CA TRP A 227 -8.00 -0.39 -15.67
C TRP A 227 -8.65 0.91 -16.08
N TYR A 228 -9.93 0.87 -16.42
CA TYR A 228 -10.70 2.06 -16.79
C TYR A 228 -10.68 3.14 -15.69
N TRP A 229 -10.92 2.77 -14.43
CA TRP A 229 -10.83 3.71 -13.31
C TRP A 229 -9.44 4.27 -13.10
N ALA A 230 -8.41 3.43 -13.23
CA ALA A 230 -7.03 3.86 -13.12
C ALA A 230 -6.64 4.85 -14.23
N THR A 231 -7.10 4.60 -15.47
CA THR A 231 -6.91 5.50 -16.61
C THR A 231 -7.60 6.85 -16.39
N VAL A 232 -8.87 6.85 -15.95
CA VAL A 232 -9.61 8.09 -15.63
C VAL A 232 -8.93 8.87 -14.51
N PHE A 233 -8.52 8.18 -13.44
CA PHE A 233 -7.82 8.82 -12.32
C PHE A 233 -6.49 9.45 -12.77
N ASN A 234 -5.69 8.73 -13.56
CA ASN A 234 -4.40 9.23 -14.02
C ASN A 234 -4.55 10.43 -14.98
N ALA A 235 -5.54 10.39 -15.87
CA ALA A 235 -5.91 11.53 -16.72
C ALA A 235 -6.36 12.74 -15.89
N SER A 236 -7.10 12.50 -14.81
CA SER A 236 -7.52 13.58 -13.89
C SER A 236 -6.33 14.24 -13.19
N GLN A 237 -5.33 13.44 -12.78
CA GLN A 237 -4.09 13.97 -12.20
C GLN A 237 -3.31 14.81 -13.22
N TYR A 238 -3.23 14.36 -14.47
CA TYR A 238 -2.60 15.12 -15.55
C TYR A 238 -3.29 16.49 -15.76
N TYR A 239 -4.62 16.51 -15.84
CA TYR A 239 -5.37 17.76 -15.98
C TYR A 239 -5.09 18.72 -14.82
N LYS A 240 -5.07 18.21 -13.60
CA LYS A 240 -4.82 19.02 -12.40
C LYS A 240 -3.41 19.62 -12.38
N GLU A 241 -2.40 18.88 -12.84
CA GLU A 241 -1.04 19.40 -13.03
C GLU A 241 -1.01 20.49 -14.11
N PHE A 242 -1.68 20.25 -15.24
CA PHE A 242 -1.82 21.22 -16.34
C PHE A 242 -2.48 22.52 -15.87
N ALA A 243 -3.63 22.45 -15.19
CA ALA A 243 -4.33 23.62 -14.66
C ALA A 243 -3.44 24.40 -13.67
N ARG A 244 -2.74 23.69 -12.77
CA ARG A 244 -1.83 24.34 -11.80
C ARG A 244 -0.68 25.07 -12.50
N HIS A 245 -0.10 24.48 -13.54
CA HIS A 245 0.98 25.09 -14.31
C HIS A 245 0.54 26.44 -14.91
N ASP A 246 -0.71 26.52 -15.36
CA ASP A 246 -1.28 27.73 -15.95
C ASP A 246 -1.87 28.71 -14.90
N GLY A 247 -1.62 28.46 -13.61
CA GLY A 247 -2.11 29.30 -12.51
C GLY A 247 -3.63 29.20 -12.31
N ILE A 248 -4.26 28.18 -12.89
CA ILE A 248 -5.68 27.97 -12.84
C ILE A 248 -6.02 27.16 -11.57
N PRO A 249 -6.88 27.66 -10.67
CA PRO A 249 -7.30 26.89 -9.51
C PRO A 249 -8.08 25.66 -9.97
N PHE A 250 -7.80 24.51 -9.34
CA PHE A 250 -8.57 23.29 -9.50
C PHE A 250 -9.19 22.90 -8.16
N LYS A 251 -10.43 22.42 -8.16
CA LYS A 251 -11.13 22.00 -6.94
C LYS A 251 -10.34 20.88 -6.23
N ALA A 252 -9.96 21.09 -4.96
CA ALA A 252 -9.21 20.09 -4.19
C ALA A 252 -9.99 18.76 -4.08
N ASN A 253 -11.23 18.83 -3.58
CA ASN A 253 -12.10 17.68 -3.35
C ASN A 253 -13.01 17.32 -4.55
N ALA A 254 -12.45 17.43 -5.76
CA ALA A 254 -13.20 17.12 -6.98
C ALA A 254 -13.67 15.66 -6.99
N LYS A 255 -14.95 15.42 -7.29
CA LYS A 255 -15.51 14.08 -7.46
C LYS A 255 -15.75 13.79 -8.93
N VAL A 256 -14.90 12.95 -9.52
CA VAL A 256 -15.02 12.50 -10.92
C VAL A 256 -15.81 11.21 -10.95
N SER A 257 -17.06 11.27 -11.40
CA SER A 257 -17.89 10.09 -11.54
C SER A 257 -17.64 9.41 -12.87
N VAL A 258 -17.58 8.08 -12.87
CA VAL A 258 -17.64 7.30 -14.09
C VAL A 258 -18.96 6.53 -14.20
N MET A 259 -19.51 6.46 -15.40
CA MET A 259 -20.74 5.72 -15.72
C MET A 259 -20.50 4.73 -16.86
N TYR A 260 -21.21 3.60 -16.84
CA TYR A 260 -21.12 2.57 -17.87
C TYR A 260 -22.26 2.76 -18.88
N GLU A 261 -21.92 2.93 -20.17
CA GLU A 261 -22.89 3.21 -21.27
C GLU A 261 -24.02 2.19 -21.41
N ASN A 262 -23.85 0.99 -20.87
CA ASN A 262 -24.79 -0.12 -20.95
C ASN A 262 -25.90 -0.10 -19.88
N LEU A 263 -26.01 0.96 -19.08
CA LEU A 263 -27.12 1.15 -18.17
C LEU A 263 -27.97 2.35 -18.61
N LEU A 264 -29.26 2.07 -18.85
CA LEU A 264 -30.40 3.00 -18.70
C LEU A 264 -30.47 3.53 -17.25
N SER A 265 -29.36 4.03 -16.71
CA SER A 265 -29.22 4.41 -15.32
C SER A 265 -29.91 5.75 -15.12
N TYR A 266 -31.21 5.67 -14.82
CA TYR A 266 -32.03 6.71 -14.20
C TYR A 266 -31.51 7.16 -12.81
N ALA A 267 -30.30 6.76 -12.38
CA ALA A 267 -29.72 7.31 -11.16
C ALA A 267 -29.36 8.78 -11.44
N PRO A 268 -30.07 9.74 -10.83
CA PRO A 268 -29.77 11.14 -11.06
C PRO A 268 -28.32 11.38 -10.63
N ALA A 269 -27.57 12.14 -11.43
CA ALA A 269 -26.43 12.86 -10.89
C ALA A 269 -26.96 13.63 -9.68
N THR A 270 -26.63 13.19 -8.46
CA THR A 270 -27.22 13.75 -7.23
C THR A 270 -26.66 15.12 -6.89
N GLY A 271 -25.93 15.72 -7.83
CA GLY A 271 -25.20 16.97 -7.69
C GLY A 271 -23.90 16.92 -6.88
N VAL A 272 -23.60 15.76 -6.32
CA VAL A 272 -22.41 15.55 -5.50
C VAL A 272 -21.15 15.32 -6.34
N GLN A 273 -21.26 15.35 -7.68
CA GLN A 273 -20.17 15.06 -8.61
C GLN A 273 -19.73 16.36 -9.27
N ASP A 274 -18.45 16.49 -9.59
CA ASP A 274 -17.92 17.66 -10.30
C ASP A 274 -17.82 17.40 -11.81
N ALA A 275 -17.47 16.17 -12.19
CA ALA A 275 -17.41 15.72 -13.58
C ALA A 275 -18.04 14.35 -13.71
N VAL A 276 -18.63 14.07 -14.87
CA VAL A 276 -19.23 12.76 -15.18
C VAL A 276 -18.69 12.25 -16.51
N ILE A 277 -18.02 11.11 -16.48
CA ILE A 277 -17.45 10.45 -17.65
C ILE A 277 -18.40 9.33 -18.09
N TYR A 278 -18.99 9.47 -19.26
CA TYR A 278 -19.94 8.49 -19.81
C TYR A 278 -19.30 7.43 -20.70
N LYS A 279 -18.01 7.51 -21.00
CA LYS A 279 -17.37 6.70 -22.05
C LYS A 279 -16.71 5.45 -21.47
N TYR A 280 -17.30 4.27 -21.66
CA TYR A 280 -16.75 2.96 -21.24
C TYR A 280 -16.47 2.08 -22.46
N ASN A 281 -15.52 1.13 -22.36
CA ASN A 281 -15.02 0.31 -23.49
C ASN A 281 -14.31 1.08 -24.61
N SER A 282 -13.78 2.26 -24.33
CA SER A 282 -12.90 2.98 -25.26
C SER A 282 -11.42 2.73 -24.97
N ASP A 283 -10.55 3.11 -25.90
CA ASP A 283 -9.10 3.08 -25.68
C ASP A 283 -8.64 4.18 -24.71
N SER A 284 -7.37 4.12 -24.32
CA SER A 284 -6.78 5.08 -23.38
C SER A 284 -6.80 6.52 -23.88
N TYR A 285 -6.67 6.74 -25.19
CA TYR A 285 -6.64 8.08 -25.78
C TYR A 285 -8.02 8.73 -25.71
N ASP A 286 -9.04 8.00 -26.13
CA ASP A 286 -10.45 8.42 -26.06
C ASP A 286 -10.89 8.77 -24.63
N ILE A 287 -10.48 7.94 -23.66
CA ILE A 287 -10.76 8.19 -22.24
C ILE A 287 -10.07 9.47 -21.80
N PHE A 288 -8.80 9.65 -22.18
CA PHE A 288 -8.02 10.81 -21.81
C PHE A 288 -8.65 12.11 -22.34
N GLU A 289 -8.97 12.19 -23.63
CA GLU A 289 -9.62 13.37 -24.22
C GLU A 289 -10.94 13.71 -23.52
N THR A 290 -11.76 12.68 -23.24
CA THR A 290 -13.04 12.86 -22.54
C THR A 290 -12.82 13.42 -21.13
N VAL A 291 -11.87 12.86 -20.36
CA VAL A 291 -11.57 13.36 -19.01
C VAL A 291 -11.06 14.80 -19.04
N MET A 292 -10.17 15.13 -19.97
CA MET A 292 -9.65 16.49 -20.12
C MET A 292 -10.76 17.48 -20.45
N HIS A 293 -11.69 17.11 -21.34
CA HIS A 293 -12.85 17.92 -21.71
C HIS A 293 -13.77 18.16 -20.50
N GLU A 294 -14.17 17.11 -19.79
CA GLU A 294 -15.10 17.23 -18.67
C GLU A 294 -14.49 18.00 -17.48
N LEU A 295 -13.20 17.81 -17.19
CA LEU A 295 -12.52 18.58 -16.15
C LEU A 295 -12.30 20.05 -16.53
N ALA A 296 -12.22 20.37 -17.82
CA ALA A 296 -12.21 21.76 -18.27
C ALA A 296 -13.52 22.49 -17.91
N HIS A 297 -14.66 21.80 -17.94
CA HIS A 297 -15.92 22.39 -17.48
C HIS A 297 -15.91 22.69 -15.98
N VAL A 298 -15.34 21.79 -15.17
CA VAL A 298 -15.15 22.02 -13.72
C VAL A 298 -14.37 23.32 -13.50
N THR A 299 -13.25 23.48 -14.20
CA THR A 299 -12.40 24.65 -14.11
C THR A 299 -13.06 25.92 -14.60
N HIS A 300 -13.73 25.88 -15.76
CA HIS A 300 -14.46 27.04 -16.30
C HIS A 300 -15.54 27.54 -15.33
N SER A 301 -16.23 26.62 -14.64
CA SER A 301 -17.24 26.98 -13.64
C SER A 301 -16.66 27.74 -12.43
N GLN A 302 -15.36 27.54 -12.14
CA GLN A 302 -14.66 28.24 -11.05
C GLN A 302 -14.17 29.63 -11.46
N ILE A 303 -13.66 29.78 -12.67
CA ILE A 303 -13.06 31.05 -13.13
C ILE A 303 -14.13 32.06 -13.52
N ASP A 304 -15.20 31.65 -14.21
CA ASP A 304 -16.21 32.57 -14.75
C ASP A 304 -17.64 32.11 -14.44
N ARG A 305 -17.94 32.01 -13.14
CA ARG A 305 -19.26 31.57 -12.65
C ARG A 305 -20.41 32.35 -13.29
N ASN A 306 -20.25 33.66 -13.49
CA ASN A 306 -21.30 34.53 -14.03
C ASN A 306 -21.54 34.29 -15.53
N LYS A 307 -20.49 34.18 -16.38
CA LYS A 307 -20.70 33.84 -17.80
C LYS A 307 -21.16 32.40 -17.98
N TYR A 308 -20.67 31.48 -17.15
CA TYR A 308 -21.11 30.08 -17.19
C TYR A 308 -22.60 29.93 -16.81
N THR A 309 -23.06 30.66 -15.78
CA THR A 309 -24.50 30.71 -15.46
C THR A 309 -25.33 31.34 -16.57
N SER A 310 -24.82 32.33 -17.31
CA SER A 310 -25.56 32.94 -18.43
C SER A 310 -25.71 32.02 -19.65
N PHE A 311 -24.74 31.14 -19.91
CA PHE A 311 -24.84 30.08 -20.91
C PHE A 311 -25.86 29.00 -20.52
N ALA A 312 -25.90 28.63 -19.23
CA ALA A 312 -26.88 27.68 -18.70
C ALA A 312 -28.31 28.23 -18.78
N VAL A 313 -28.53 29.51 -18.43
CA VAL A 313 -29.87 30.12 -18.37
C VAL A 313 -30.49 30.35 -19.76
N ALA A 314 -29.68 30.53 -20.82
CA ALA A 314 -30.18 30.74 -22.18
C ALA A 314 -30.91 29.52 -22.81
N ARG A 315 -30.79 28.31 -22.23
CA ARG A 315 -31.49 27.09 -22.71
C ARG A 315 -32.49 26.49 -21.70
N ILE A 316 -32.67 27.09 -20.52
CA ILE A 316 -33.67 26.64 -19.52
C ILE A 316 -35.04 27.23 -19.88
N SER A 317 -35.66 26.71 -20.93
CA SER A 317 -37.12 26.80 -21.15
C SER A 317 -37.84 25.47 -20.89
N ASN A 318 -37.13 24.40 -20.52
CA ASN A 318 -37.71 23.14 -20.08
C ASN A 318 -37.78 23.05 -18.54
N GLN A 319 -38.91 23.49 -18.00
CA GLN A 319 -39.28 23.69 -16.58
C GLN A 319 -39.20 22.49 -15.61
N LYS A 320 -38.52 21.38 -15.93
CA LYS A 320 -38.42 20.23 -15.00
C LYS A 320 -37.10 20.08 -14.25
N TRP A 321 -36.08 20.87 -14.60
CA TRP A 321 -34.72 20.69 -14.06
C TRP A 321 -34.28 21.75 -13.05
N THR A 322 -35.08 22.80 -12.85
CA THR A 322 -34.77 23.94 -11.96
C THR A 322 -35.06 23.70 -10.47
N ALA A 323 -35.68 22.58 -10.10
CA ALA A 323 -36.07 22.32 -8.71
C ALA A 323 -34.94 21.73 -7.82
N TYR A 324 -33.78 21.37 -8.40
CA TYR A 324 -32.71 20.67 -7.69
C TYR A 324 -31.37 21.40 -7.73
N GLY A 325 -31.35 22.68 -7.36
CA GLY A 325 -30.19 23.35 -6.74
C GLY A 325 -28.83 23.36 -7.46
N GLU A 326 -28.71 22.88 -8.70
CA GLU A 326 -27.47 22.80 -9.45
C GLU A 326 -27.75 22.90 -10.94
N THR A 327 -27.29 23.98 -11.55
CA THR A 327 -27.39 24.21 -12.99
C THR A 327 -26.32 23.40 -13.71
N TRP A 328 -26.64 22.13 -14.01
CA TRP A 328 -25.92 21.33 -14.97
C TRP A 328 -26.30 21.78 -16.39
N ALA A 329 -25.42 22.54 -17.03
CA ALA A 329 -25.39 22.71 -18.47
C ALA A 329 -23.96 22.35 -18.88
N CYS A 330 -23.67 21.20 -19.49
CA CYS A 330 -24.35 20.65 -20.66
C CYS A 330 -24.42 19.12 -20.60
N GLY A 331 -25.52 18.54 -21.06
CA GLY A 331 -25.53 17.25 -21.77
C GLY A 331 -26.57 17.36 -22.88
N PRO A 332 -26.65 16.46 -23.89
CA PRO A 332 -25.70 15.52 -24.48
C PRO A 332 -25.68 15.72 -26.02
N GLU A 333 -24.76 16.53 -26.58
CA GLU A 333 -24.65 16.70 -28.05
C GLU A 333 -23.24 16.44 -28.61
N ALA A 334 -22.32 15.94 -27.79
CA ALA A 334 -21.13 15.25 -28.29
C ALA A 334 -21.39 13.74 -28.44
N ILE A 335 -22.61 13.36 -28.87
CA ILE A 335 -22.83 12.04 -29.46
C ILE A 335 -22.26 12.12 -30.87
N PHE A 336 -21.19 11.36 -31.08
CA PHE A 336 -20.63 10.99 -32.37
C PHE A 336 -21.72 10.81 -33.44
N TYR A 337 -21.69 11.67 -34.47
CA TYR A 337 -21.96 11.26 -35.84
C TYR A 337 -20.72 11.61 -36.66
N GLN A 338 -19.79 10.65 -36.75
CA GLN A 338 -19.00 10.50 -37.97
C GLN A 338 -19.82 9.63 -38.92
N SER A 339 -20.57 10.30 -39.81
CA SER A 339 -20.86 9.85 -41.17
C SER A 339 -21.20 11.07 -42.01
#